data_AF-A0A2T7T227-F1
#
_entry.id   AF-A0A2T7T227-F1
#
_cell.length_a   1.000
_cell.length_b   1.000
_cell.length_c   1.000
_cell.angle_alpha   90.00
_cell.angle_beta   90.00
_cell.angle_gamma   90.00
#
_symmetry.space_group_name_H-M   'P 1'
#
loop_
_entity.id
_entity.type
_entity.pdbx_description
1 polymer ?
#
loop_
_entity_poly.entity_id
_entity_poly.type
_entity_poly.pdbx_seq_one_letter_code
_entity_poly.pdbx_strand_id
1 'polypeptide(L)'
;MNQDNGTDLIPFTIDLTFEEARRRAEVVAALGPDWDPVAALRAEDEAYALLYSGLDAEQRRTYDLLVAAGVLPREEPGGAAAH
;
A
#
# COMPACT_ATOMS: atom_id res chain seq x y z
N MET A 1 -43.08 -14.26 -21.40
CA MET A 1 -43.38 -14.30 -19.96
C MET A 1 -42.15 -14.82 -19.25
N ASN A 2 -41.29 -13.93 -18.76
CA ASN A 2 -40.14 -14.30 -17.94
C ASN A 2 -40.65 -14.36 -16.50
N GLN A 3 -40.69 -15.56 -15.92
CA GLN A 3 -41.14 -15.75 -14.54
C GLN A 3 -40.09 -15.14 -13.61
N ASP A 4 -40.52 -14.22 -12.75
CA ASP A 4 -39.67 -13.60 -11.74
C ASP A 4 -39.18 -14.67 -10.75
N ASN A 5 -37.91 -15.07 -10.87
CA ASN A 5 -37.21 -15.97 -9.94
C ASN A 5 -36.89 -15.30 -8.58
N GLY A 6 -37.52 -14.17 -8.26
CA GLY A 6 -37.18 -13.35 -7.08
C GLY A 6 -37.63 -13.93 -5.75
N THR A 7 -38.59 -14.87 -5.74
CA THR A 7 -39.17 -15.43 -4.51
C THR A 7 -38.30 -16.45 -3.79
N ASP A 8 -37.21 -16.92 -4.41
CA ASP A 8 -36.28 -17.92 -3.85
C ASP A 8 -34.91 -17.33 -3.45
N LEU A 9 -34.75 -16.00 -3.51
CA LEU A 9 -33.50 -15.33 -3.16
C LEU A 9 -33.45 -15.01 -1.67
N ILE A 10 -32.40 -15.49 -1.00
CA ILE A 10 -32.11 -15.16 0.40
C ILE A 10 -31.29 -13.86 0.43
N PRO A 11 -31.73 -12.80 1.14
CA PRO A 11 -30.95 -11.58 1.28
C PRO A 11 -29.60 -11.87 1.94
N PHE A 12 -28.52 -11.58 1.23
CA PHE A 12 -27.16 -11.63 1.75
C PHE A 12 -26.66 -10.20 1.97
N THR A 13 -26.40 -9.85 3.23
CA THR A 13 -25.80 -8.57 3.61
C THR A 13 -24.50 -8.84 4.35
N ILE A 14 -23.44 -8.14 3.96
CA ILE A 14 -22.12 -8.25 4.60
C ILE A 14 -21.63 -6.84 4.93
N ASP A 15 -21.13 -6.66 6.15
CA ASP A 15 -20.45 -5.44 6.55
C ASP A 15 -18.99 -5.50 6.11
N LEU A 16 -18.67 -4.84 5.00
CA LEU A 16 -17.31 -4.81 4.48
C LEU A 16 -16.33 -4.04 5.38
N THR A 17 -16.81 -3.11 6.21
CA THR A 17 -15.95 -2.40 7.16
C THR A 17 -15.49 -3.34 8.26
N PHE A 18 -16.41 -4.16 8.78
CA PHE A 18 -16.07 -5.18 9.76
C PHE A 18 -15.15 -6.26 9.18
N GLU A 19 -15.45 -6.77 7.99
CA GLU A 19 -14.62 -7.81 7.38
C GLU A 19 -13.23 -7.30 6.98
N GLU A 20 -13.09 -6.02 6.59
CA GLU A 20 -11.78 -5.41 6.35
C GLU A 20 -10.98 -5.27 7.64
N ALA A 21 -11.62 -4.91 8.76
CA ALA A 21 -10.97 -4.88 10.06
C ALA A 21 -10.47 -6.27 10.47
N ARG A 22 -11.29 -7.32 10.27
CA ARG A 22 -10.88 -8.71 10.48
C ARG A 22 -9.69 -9.08 9.59
N ARG A 23 -9.76 -8.81 8.29
CA ARG A 23 -8.65 -9.11 7.34
C ARG A 23 -7.35 -8.46 7.79
N ARG A 24 -7.37 -7.18 8.20
CA ARG A 24 -6.18 -6.47 8.69
C ARG A 24 -5.63 -7.08 9.98
N ALA A 25 -6.49 -7.46 10.91
CA ALA A 25 -6.08 -8.10 12.15
C ALA A 25 -5.37 -9.44 11.89
N GLU A 26 -5.93 -10.28 11.01
CA GLU A 26 -5.30 -11.56 10.63
C GLU A 26 -3.97 -11.36 9.90
N VAL A 27 -3.85 -10.32 9.07
CA VAL A 27 -2.57 -9.97 8.41
C VAL A 27 -1.51 -9.61 9.46
N VAL A 28 -1.84 -8.75 10.43
CA VAL A 28 -0.89 -8.37 11.49
C VAL A 28 -0.54 -9.58 12.36
N ALA A 29 -1.51 -10.45 12.68
CA ALA A 29 -1.26 -11.67 13.42
C ALA A 29 -0.31 -12.63 12.68
N ALA A 30 -0.45 -12.75 11.36
CA ALA A 30 0.41 -13.59 10.52
C ALA A 30 1.86 -13.09 10.42
N LEU A 31 2.10 -11.78 10.56
CA LEU A 31 3.45 -11.20 10.61
C LEU A 31 4.19 -11.56 11.91
N GLY A 32 3.46 -11.92 12.96
CA GLY A 32 4.00 -12.42 14.21
C GLY A 32 4.35 -11.32 15.23
N PRO A 33 4.59 -11.71 16.49
CA PRO A 33 4.80 -10.77 17.60
C PRO A 33 6.13 -10.00 17.51
N ASP A 34 7.10 -10.52 16.74
CA ASP A 34 8.42 -9.91 16.58
C ASP A 34 8.48 -8.93 15.40
N TRP A 35 7.37 -8.75 14.66
CA TRP A 35 7.33 -7.82 13.54
C TRP A 35 7.36 -6.36 14.04
N ASP A 36 8.43 -5.65 13.69
CA ASP A 36 8.56 -4.20 13.92
C ASP A 36 8.13 -3.43 12.66
N PRO A 37 6.95 -2.80 12.64
CA PRO A 37 6.47 -2.06 11.47
C PRO A 37 7.33 -0.83 11.16
N VAL A 38 7.98 -0.24 12.16
CA VAL A 38 8.85 0.92 11.96
C VAL A 38 10.17 0.48 11.32
N ALA A 39 10.73 -0.65 11.75
CA ALA A 39 11.90 -1.23 11.09
C ALA A 39 11.59 -1.63 9.64
N ALA A 40 10.42 -2.21 9.38
CA ALA A 40 9.98 -2.55 8.02
C ALA A 40 9.89 -1.31 7.12
N LEU A 41 9.26 -0.22 7.60
CA LEU A 41 9.18 1.04 6.84
C LEU A 41 10.56 1.64 6.55
N ARG A 42 11.47 1.63 7.52
CA ARG A 42 12.86 2.10 7.29
C ARG A 42 13.58 1.25 6.25
N ALA A 43 13.39 -0.06 6.28
CA ALA A 43 14.01 -0.96 5.31
C ALA A 43 13.47 -0.72 3.89
N GLU A 44 12.18 -0.41 3.74
CA GLU A 44 11.59 -0.01 2.45
C GLU A 44 12.19 1.31 1.95
N ASP A 45 12.33 2.33 2.81
CA ASP A 45 12.97 3.61 2.44
C ASP A 45 14.43 3.40 2.00
N GLU A 46 15.19 2.57 2.71
CA GLU A 46 16.57 2.20 2.35
C GLU A 46 16.63 1.46 1.01
N ALA A 47 15.72 0.50 0.78
CA ALA A 47 15.63 -0.22 -0.48
C ALA A 47 15.27 0.71 -1.64
N TYR A 48 14.38 1.68 -1.42
CA TYR A 48 14.01 2.68 -2.42
C TYR A 48 15.19 3.58 -2.78
N ALA A 49 15.94 4.06 -1.79
CA ALA A 49 17.16 4.85 -2.02
C ALA A 49 18.23 4.06 -2.79
N LEU A 50 18.37 2.76 -2.52
CA LEU A 50 19.27 1.87 -3.27
C LEU A 50 18.81 1.68 -4.71
N LEU A 51 17.50 1.56 -4.97
CA LEU A 51 16.95 1.36 -6.31
C LEU A 51 17.28 2.53 -7.25
N TYR A 52 17.29 3.76 -6.72
CA TYR A 52 17.64 4.98 -7.47
C TYR A 52 19.04 5.52 -7.14
N SER A 53 19.87 4.67 -6.54
CA SER A 53 21.30 4.94 -6.36
C SER A 53 22.05 4.75 -7.68
N GLY A 54 23.14 5.49 -7.86
CA GLY A 54 24.03 5.30 -9.01
C GLY A 54 23.46 5.66 -10.39
N LEU A 55 22.34 6.38 -10.45
CA LEU A 55 21.80 6.86 -11.73
C LEU A 55 22.80 7.76 -12.46
N ASP A 56 22.95 7.51 -13.75
CA ASP A 56 23.66 8.43 -14.63
C ASP A 56 22.87 9.73 -14.87
N ALA A 57 23.45 10.65 -15.63
CA ALA A 57 22.86 11.97 -15.85
C ALA A 57 21.52 11.93 -16.62
N GLU A 58 21.32 10.98 -17.52
CA GLU A 58 20.09 10.85 -18.30
C GLU A 58 19.00 10.16 -17.47
N GLN A 59 19.39 9.11 -16.75
CA GLN A 59 18.53 8.41 -15.81
C GLN A 59 18.06 9.32 -14.68
N ARG A 60 18.95 10.17 -14.12
CA ARG A 60 18.58 11.16 -13.10
C ARG A 60 17.56 12.17 -13.62
N ARG A 61 17.74 12.68 -14.84
CA ARG A 61 16.77 13.59 -15.47
C ARG A 61 15.40 12.93 -15.64
N THR A 62 15.37 11.67 -16.06
CA THR A 62 14.12 10.92 -16.19
C THR A 62 13.46 10.70 -14.84
N TYR A 63 14.23 10.33 -13.81
CA TYR A 63 13.75 10.21 -12.44
C TYR A 63 13.13 11.52 -11.94
N ASP A 64 13.81 12.65 -12.11
CA ASP A 64 13.31 13.97 -11.68
C ASP A 64 12.00 14.34 -12.39
N LEU A 65 11.86 14.03 -13.68
CA LEU A 65 10.62 14.22 -14.44
C LEU A 65 9.48 13.38 -13.90
N LEU A 66 9.74 12.11 -13.57
CA LEU A 66 8.74 11.21 -13.03
C LEU A 66 8.29 11.60 -11.61
N VAL A 67 9.21 12.10 -10.78
CA VAL A 67 8.88 12.68 -9.47
C VAL A 67 8.03 13.92 -9.64
N ALA A 68 8.40 14.83 -10.55
CA ALA A 68 7.62 16.05 -10.82
C ALA A 68 6.22 15.75 -11.36
N ALA A 69 6.06 14.66 -12.12
CA ALA A 69 4.78 14.19 -12.62
C ALA A 69 3.95 13.42 -11.57
N GLY A 70 4.50 13.14 -10.39
CA GLY A 70 3.85 12.35 -9.34
C GLY A 70 3.75 10.85 -9.66
N VAL A 71 4.51 10.37 -10.65
CA VAL A 71 4.59 8.95 -11.00
C VAL A 71 5.47 8.20 -10.01
N LEU A 72 6.57 8.82 -9.58
CA LEU A 72 7.43 8.29 -8.54
C LEU A 72 7.28 9.12 -7.26
N PRO A 73 7.32 8.48 -6.08
CA PRO A 73 7.36 9.21 -4.82
C PRO A 73 8.65 10.02 -4.74
N ARG A 74 8.54 11.18 -4.11
CA ARG A 74 9.67 12.06 -3.81
C ARG A 74 10.46 11.44 -2.65
N GLU A 75 11.78 11.32 -2.80
CA GLU A 75 12.66 11.09 -1.66
C GLU A 75 12.64 12.34 -0.76
N GLU A 76 11.71 12.38 0.19
CA GLU A 76 11.81 13.31 1.31
C GLU A 76 12.77 12.70 2.34
N PRO A 77 13.84 13.41 2.74
CA PRO A 77 14.77 12.91 3.74
C PRO A 77 14.05 12.86 5.09
N GLY A 78 13.60 11.67 5.48
CA GLY A 78 13.01 11.39 6.79
C GLY A 78 11.57 11.86 6.92
N GLY A 79 10.63 11.06 6.40
CA GLY A 79 9.20 11.19 6.64
C GLY A 79 8.79 10.89 8.08
N ALA A 80 9.25 11.67 9.05
CA ALA A 80 8.46 11.97 10.23
C ALA A 80 7.48 13.07 9.81
N ALA A 81 6.36 12.67 9.20
CA ALA A 81 5.22 13.56 9.06
C ALA A 81 4.82 14.03 10.45
N ALA A 82 5.01 15.31 10.73
CA ALA A 82 4.45 15.97 11.88
C ALA A 82 2.92 15.92 11.78
N HIS A 83 2.28 15.11 12.63
CA HIS A 83 0.87 15.18 12.96
C HIS A 83 0.69 14.88 14.45
#